data_AF-A0A9X4PBX2-F1
#
_entry.id   AF-A0A9X4PBX2-F1
#
_cell.length_a   1.000
_cell.length_b   1.000
_cell.length_c   1.000
_cell.angle_alpha   90.00
_cell.angle_beta   90.00
_cell.angle_gamma   90.00
#
_symmetry.space_group_name_H-M   'P 1'
#
loop_
_entity.id
_entity.type
_entity.pdbx_description
1 polymer ?
#
loop_
_entity_poly.entity_id
_entity_poly.type
_entity_poly.pdbx_seq_one_letter_code
_entity_poly.pdbx_strand_id
1 'polypeptide(L)' 'MILSMALFFSSFVYADNWDSAYLDSQECRYPYCRCIYTVGGSGGFKFNITVRKSFCSSIIYVDLERGVWKD' A
#
# COMPACT_ATOMS: atom_id res chain seq x y z
N MET A 1 21.86 -29.50 -34.95
CA MET A 1 22.69 -29.42 -33.73
C MET A 1 22.33 -28.14 -33.00
N ILE A 2 22.09 -28.28 -31.69
CA ILE A 2 21.58 -27.29 -30.74
C ILE A 2 22.73 -26.42 -30.22
N LEU A 3 22.50 -25.12 -30.07
CA LEU A 3 23.16 -24.24 -29.09
C LEU A 3 22.07 -23.28 -28.60
N SER A 4 21.18 -23.76 -27.71
CA SER A 4 21.26 -23.64 -26.25
C SER A 4 21.48 -22.20 -25.78
N MET A 5 20.37 -21.48 -25.58
CA MET A 5 20.32 -20.19 -24.89
C MET A 5 19.54 -20.42 -23.59
N ALA A 6 20.27 -20.63 -22.49
CA ALA A 6 19.71 -20.66 -21.15
C ALA A 6 19.90 -19.28 -20.51
N LEU A 7 18.91 -18.41 -20.65
CA LEU A 7 18.79 -17.22 -19.82
C LEU A 7 18.08 -17.63 -18.53
N PHE A 8 18.85 -17.96 -17.49
CA PHE A 8 18.34 -18.05 -16.13
C PHE A 8 18.01 -16.63 -15.65
N PHE A 9 16.78 -16.17 -15.86
CA PHE A 9 16.24 -15.06 -15.10
C PHE A 9 15.90 -15.60 -13.71
N SER A 10 16.83 -15.48 -12.77
CA SER A 10 16.47 -15.46 -11.35
C SER A 10 15.70 -14.17 -11.09
N SER A 11 14.42 -14.17 -11.45
CA SER A 11 13.47 -13.23 -10.89
C SER A 11 13.49 -13.48 -9.39
N PHE A 12 14.26 -12.69 -8.63
CA PHE A 12 13.95 -12.47 -7.23
C PHE A 12 12.57 -11.80 -7.24
N VAL A 13 11.53 -12.62 -7.23
CA VAL A 13 10.18 -12.17 -6.95
C VAL A 13 10.26 -11.74 -5.49
N TYR A 14 10.57 -10.46 -5.26
CA TYR A 14 10.08 -9.82 -4.07
C TYR A 14 8.57 -9.97 -4.17
N ALA A 15 8.01 -10.87 -3.37
CA ALA A 15 6.58 -10.85 -3.13
C ALA A 15 6.32 -9.47 -2.52
N ASP A 16 5.84 -8.58 -3.38
CA ASP A 16 5.42 -7.24 -3.06
C ASP A 16 4.23 -7.42 -2.10
N ASN A 17 4.51 -7.46 -0.79
CA ASN A 17 3.54 -7.61 0.31
C ASN A 17 2.74 -6.30 0.50
N TRP A 18 2.19 -5.78 -0.59
CA TRP A 18 1.34 -4.61 -0.59
C TRP A 18 -0.10 -5.05 -0.45
N ASP A 19 -0.69 -4.69 0.69
CA ASP A 19 -2.13 -4.77 0.87
C ASP A 19 -2.78 -3.46 0.44
N SER A 20 -3.91 -3.56 -0.27
CA SER A 20 -4.75 -2.39 -0.54
C SER A 20 -5.53 -2.02 0.72
N ALA A 21 -5.46 -0.75 1.10
CA ALA A 21 -6.28 -0.17 2.15
C ALA A 21 -7.23 0.86 1.56
N TYR A 22 -8.51 0.78 1.91
CA TYR A 22 -9.53 1.72 1.44
C TYR A 22 -9.86 2.74 2.53
N LEU A 23 -10.20 3.96 2.10
CA LEU A 23 -10.58 5.04 3.00
C LEU A 23 -11.96 4.74 3.60
N ASP A 24 -12.02 4.62 4.93
CA ASP A 24 -13.23 4.36 5.70
C ASP A 24 -13.91 5.67 6.10
N SER A 25 -13.14 6.61 6.65
CA SER A 25 -13.63 7.95 7.01
C SER A 25 -12.50 8.98 7.04
N GLN A 26 -12.85 10.26 6.95
CA GLN A 26 -11.91 11.36 7.04
C GLN A 26 -12.45 12.49 7.92
N GLU A 27 -11.60 13.04 8.77
CA GLU A 27 -11.88 14.23 9.57
C GLU A 27 -10.89 15.33 9.21
N CYS A 28 -11.38 16.44 8.69
CA CYS A 28 -10.55 17.50 8.13
C CYS A 28 -10.61 18.76 8.97
N ARG A 29 -9.42 19.26 9.33
CA ARG A 29 -9.23 20.59 9.91
C ARG A 29 -8.10 21.28 9.16
N TYR A 30 -8.47 22.24 8.31
CA TYR A 30 -7.54 22.89 7.38
C TYR A 30 -6.24 23.34 8.09
N PRO A 31 -5.04 22.99 7.57
CA PRO A 31 -4.77 22.37 6.27
C PRO A 31 -4.64 20.82 6.28
N TYR A 32 -4.92 20.17 7.40
CA TYR A 32 -4.70 18.73 7.59
C TYR A 32 -6.02 17.94 7.58
N CYS A 33 -5.93 16.67 7.21
CA CYS A 33 -6.99 15.69 7.39
C CYS A 33 -6.44 14.44 8.07
N ARG A 34 -7.20 13.91 9.02
CA ARG A 34 -7.02 12.59 9.58
C ARG A 34 -7.84 11.62 8.73
N CYS A 35 -7.15 10.75 8.01
CA CYS A 35 -7.73 9.74 7.12
C CYS A 35 -7.66 8.39 7.82
N ILE A 36 -8.79 7.69 7.95
CA ILE A 36 -8.88 6.38 8.57
C ILE A 36 -9.03 5.36 7.45
N TYR A 37 -8.09 4.43 7.35
CA TYR A 37 -8.05 3.40 6.33
C TYR A 37 -8.31 2.03 6.94
N THR A 38 -8.93 1.15 6.15
CA THR A 38 -9.15 -0.26 6.50
C THR A 38 -8.46 -1.15 5.47
N VAL A 39 -7.68 -2.12 5.95
CA VAL A 39 -6.92 -3.06 5.10
C VAL A 39 -7.79 -4.25 4.70
N GLY A 40 -7.91 -4.53 3.40
CA GLY A 40 -8.81 -5.55 2.85
C GLY A 40 -8.35 -7.01 3.03
N GLY A 41 -7.06 -7.27 3.27
CA GLY A 41 -6.50 -8.64 3.32
C GLY A 41 -6.30 -9.21 4.73
N SER A 42 -6.11 -8.36 5.74
CA SER A 42 -5.58 -8.74 7.06
C SER A 42 -6.61 -8.55 8.18
N GLY A 43 -7.77 -9.18 8.07
CA GLY A 43 -8.77 -9.22 9.16
C GLY A 43 -9.44 -7.88 9.50
N GLY A 44 -9.41 -6.90 8.58
CA GLY A 44 -10.07 -5.59 8.78
C GLY A 44 -9.30 -4.66 9.72
N PHE A 45 -7.97 -4.75 9.75
CA PHE A 45 -7.14 -3.82 10.50
C PHE A 45 -7.40 -2.37 10.06
N LYS A 46 -7.66 -1.49 11.03
CA LYS A 46 -7.85 -0.06 10.83
C LYS A 46 -6.65 0.71 11.33
N PHE A 47 -6.18 1.66 10.54
CA PHE A 47 -5.18 2.64 10.98
C PHE A 47 -5.59 4.04 10.55
N ASN A 48 -5.04 5.03 11.23
CA ASN A 48 -5.25 6.43 10.88
C ASN A 48 -3.92 7.09 10.51
N ILE A 49 -4.00 8.05 9.61
CA ILE A 49 -2.86 8.87 9.19
C ILE A 49 -3.32 10.32 9.10
N THR A 50 -2.49 11.23 9.59
CA THR A 50 -2.73 12.67 9.44
C THR A 50 -1.84 13.21 8.33
N VAL A 51 -2.46 13.65 7.25
CA VAL A 51 -1.78 14.19 6.06
C VAL A 51 -2.37 15.54 5.68
N ARG A 52 -1.73 16.29 4.77
CA ARG A 52 -2.42 17.46 4.18
C ARG A 52 -3.63 16.96 3.39
N LYS A 53 -4.70 17.76 3.35
CA LYS A 53 -5.97 17.38 2.69
C LYS A 53 -5.78 16.84 1.26
N SER A 54 -4.80 17.35 0.51
CA SER A 54 -4.49 16.94 -0.86
C SER A 54 -3.89 15.53 -0.99
N PHE A 55 -3.43 14.92 0.10
CA PHE A 55 -2.81 13.58 0.13
C PHE A 55 -3.73 12.52 0.77
N CYS A 56 -5.00 12.84 1.01
CA CYS A 56 -5.98 11.86 1.46
C CYS A 56 -6.58 11.21 0.20
N SER A 57 -6.20 9.97 -0.12
CA SER A 57 -6.70 9.21 -1.26
C SER A 57 -7.81 8.24 -0.85
N SER A 58 -8.64 7.82 -1.81
CA SER A 58 -9.69 6.81 -1.56
C SER A 58 -9.11 5.41 -1.36
N ILE A 59 -7.95 5.12 -1.95
CA ILE A 59 -7.23 3.84 -1.84
C ILE A 59 -5.74 4.15 -1.72
N ILE A 60 -5.06 3.46 -0.81
CA ILE A 60 -3.60 3.48 -0.68
C ILE A 60 -3.07 2.05 -0.61
N TYR A 61 -1.82 1.86 -0.96
CA TYR A 61 -1.14 0.58 -0.82
C TYR A 61 -0.21 0.64 0.39
N VAL A 62 -0.31 -0.35 1.26
CA VAL A 62 0.45 -0.41 2.51
C VAL A 62 1.20 -1.72 2.58
N ASP A 63 2.49 -1.64 2.87
CA ASP A 63 3.32 -2.76 3.27
C ASP A 63 3.30 -2.85 4.80
N LEU A 64 2.52 -3.80 5.33
CA LEU A 64 2.35 -4.00 6.78
C LEU A 64 3.63 -4.49 7.47
N GLU A 65 4.51 -5.18 6.74
CA GLU A 65 5.76 -5.70 7.31
C GLU A 65 6.79 -4.58 7.50
N ARG A 66 6.82 -3.64 6.55
CA ARG A 66 7.79 -2.53 6.55
C ARG A 66 7.23 -1.24 7.14
N GLY A 67 5.92 -1.16 7.37
CA GLY A 67 5.25 0.06 7.81
C GLY A 67 5.35 1.21 6.78
N VAL A 68 5.46 0.87 5.50
CA VAL A 68 5.59 1.82 4.40
C VAL A 68 4.26 1.87 3.65
N TRP A 69 3.78 3.06 3.30
CA TRP A 69 2.62 3.23 2.41
C TRP A 69 2.99 4.03 1.17
N LYS A 70 2.23 3.82 0.10
CA LYS A 70 2.27 4.58 -1.15
C LYS A 70 0.85 4.98 -1.52
N ASP A 71 0.72 6.21 -2.00
CA ASP A 71 -0.51 6.73 -2.61
C ASP A 71 -0.70 6.11 -4.00
#